data_AF-A0AAX4H9P1-F1
#
_entry.id   AF-A0AAX4H9P1-F1
#
_cell.length_a   1.000
_cell.length_b   1.000
_cell.length_c   1.000
_cell.angle_alpha   90.00
_cell.angle_beta   90.00
_cell.angle_gamma   90.00
#
_symmetry.space_group_name_H-M   'P 1'
#
loop_
_entity.id
_entity.type
_entity.pdbx_description
1 polymer ?
#
loop_
_entity_poly.entity_id
_entity_poly.type
_entity_poly.pdbx_seq_one_letter_code
_entity_poly.pdbx_strand_id
1 'polypeptide(L)'
;MFTRTNQAGFPRLAGSIQSVRFARKRAPEYPSYTMQLAPLGHKSKDHNGVFRRHLKAWLGPKNVVGEYHENKYYYVPQNNVPNYVVPDGNPLVSSTETSNVRGYAKRNPSVNPFPQNPSCKTASMVSDDLKKEIYSDHEKGVLAQELAHKHRMKIARVEAIVRLQKIEQVWKEEVCFFFFRFVACLLATVQ
;
A
#
# COMPACT_ATOMS: atom_id res chain seq x y z
N MET A 1 -69.86 -10.52 37.61
CA MET A 1 -68.89 -9.48 38.00
C MET A 1 -67.51 -10.10 37.99
N PHE A 2 -66.67 -9.75 37.02
CA PHE A 2 -65.27 -10.20 36.95
C PHE A 2 -64.38 -8.97 36.86
N THR A 3 -63.42 -8.86 37.78
CA THR A 3 -62.51 -7.73 37.93
C THR A 3 -61.42 -7.77 36.85
N ARG A 4 -61.18 -6.63 36.20
CA ARG A 4 -60.07 -6.45 35.25
C ARG A 4 -58.74 -6.47 36.02
N THR A 5 -57.87 -7.41 35.70
CA THR A 5 -56.45 -7.37 36.05
C THR A 5 -55.74 -6.42 35.08
N ASN A 6 -55.18 -5.34 35.63
CA ASN A 6 -54.27 -4.45 34.92
C ASN A 6 -53.01 -5.25 34.52
N GLN A 7 -52.84 -5.52 33.22
CA GLN A 7 -51.54 -5.94 32.71
C GLN A 7 -50.59 -4.74 32.79
N ALA A 8 -49.57 -4.90 33.61
CA ALA A 8 -48.48 -3.96 33.78
C ALA A 8 -47.85 -3.64 32.42
N GLY A 9 -48.01 -2.38 31.99
CA GLY A 9 -47.22 -1.84 30.90
C GLY A 9 -45.76 -1.81 31.34
N PHE A 10 -44.92 -2.64 30.72
CA PHE A 10 -43.48 -2.50 30.82
C PHE A 10 -43.10 -1.06 30.45
N PRO A 11 -42.35 -0.32 31.29
CA PRO A 11 -41.86 0.98 30.91
C PRO A 11 -40.91 0.77 29.73
N ARG A 12 -41.35 1.15 28.52
CA ARG A 12 -40.43 1.33 27.41
C ARG A 12 -39.47 2.44 27.83
N LEU A 13 -38.28 2.06 28.25
CA LEU A 13 -37.12 2.94 28.34
C LEU A 13 -36.90 3.48 26.93
N ALA A 14 -37.58 4.57 26.60
CA ALA A 14 -37.25 5.44 25.49
C ALA A 14 -35.92 6.13 25.84
N GLY A 15 -34.84 5.35 25.84
CA GLY A 15 -33.50 5.88 25.79
C GLY A 15 -33.41 6.68 24.50
N SER A 16 -33.40 8.01 24.62
CA SER A 16 -33.10 8.90 23.52
C SER A 16 -31.86 8.37 22.80
N ILE A 17 -31.99 8.04 21.51
CA ILE A 17 -30.89 7.58 20.64
C ILE A 17 -29.71 8.58 20.66
N GLN A 18 -29.93 9.81 21.12
CA GLN A 18 -28.89 10.83 21.29
C GLN A 18 -27.90 10.51 22.43
N SER A 19 -28.26 9.75 23.46
CA SER A 19 -27.37 9.49 24.61
C SER A 19 -26.21 8.54 24.30
N VAL A 20 -26.41 7.60 23.37
CA VAL A 20 -25.36 6.66 22.92
C VAL A 20 -24.21 7.41 22.22
N ARG A 21 -24.47 8.57 21.61
CA ARG A 21 -23.45 9.41 20.97
C ARG A 21 -22.49 10.07 21.95
N PHE A 22 -22.89 10.22 23.22
CA PHE A 22 -22.08 10.82 24.28
C PHE A 22 -21.53 9.79 25.28
N ALA A 23 -22.11 8.58 25.35
CA ALA A 23 -21.66 7.52 26.25
C ALA A 23 -20.27 6.94 25.88
N ARG A 24 -19.89 6.97 24.60
CA ARG A 24 -18.52 6.68 24.17
C ARG A 24 -17.76 8.00 24.12
N LYS A 25 -16.92 8.26 25.12
CA LYS A 25 -15.95 9.38 25.10
C LYS A 25 -15.20 9.32 23.75
N ARG A 26 -15.36 10.34 22.91
CA ARG A 26 -14.63 10.47 21.65
C ARG A 26 -13.18 10.79 21.99
N ALA A 27 -12.36 9.76 22.16
CA ALA A 27 -10.93 9.91 22.31
C ALA A 27 -10.33 10.20 20.91
N PRO A 28 -9.54 11.26 20.75
CA PRO A 28 -8.73 11.44 19.56
C PRO A 28 -7.76 10.26 19.41
N GLU A 29 -7.59 9.74 18.20
CA GLU A 29 -6.68 8.62 17.92
C GLU A 29 -5.24 9.12 17.87
N TYR A 30 -4.48 8.87 18.92
CA TYR A 30 -3.05 9.19 18.97
C TYR A 30 -2.22 7.99 18.50
N PRO A 31 -1.03 8.23 17.91
CA PRO A 31 -0.12 7.16 17.56
C PRO A 31 0.23 6.31 18.79
N SER A 32 0.41 5.00 18.59
CA SER A 32 0.82 4.07 19.66
C SER A 32 2.27 4.27 20.09
N TYR A 33 3.09 4.94 19.28
CA TYR A 33 4.49 5.25 19.55
C TYR A 33 4.65 6.66 20.15
N THR A 34 5.83 6.94 20.70
CA THR A 34 6.16 8.27 21.25
C THR A 34 6.19 9.31 20.14
N MET A 35 5.23 10.24 20.15
CA MET A 35 5.12 11.25 19.10
C MET A 35 6.21 12.31 19.22
N GLN A 36 6.89 12.61 18.12
CA GLN A 36 7.72 13.80 18.00
C GLN A 36 6.89 14.96 17.42
N LEU A 37 7.08 16.17 17.94
CA LEU A 37 6.28 17.34 17.56
C LEU A 37 7.19 18.40 16.95
N ALA A 38 6.89 18.83 15.73
CA ALA A 38 7.61 19.94 15.10
C ALA A 38 7.46 21.21 15.95
N PRO A 39 8.51 22.03 16.13
CA PRO A 39 8.42 23.26 16.92
C PRO A 39 7.36 24.21 16.32
N LEU A 40 6.72 25.00 17.18
CA LEU A 40 5.81 26.04 16.73
C LEU A 40 6.62 27.13 16.02
N GLY A 41 6.09 27.65 14.92
CA GLY A 41 6.71 28.79 14.24
C GLY A 41 6.66 30.06 15.08
N HIS A 42 5.56 30.27 15.81
CA HIS A 42 5.39 31.37 16.75
C HIS A 42 4.50 30.95 17.92
N LYS A 43 4.90 31.23 19.16
CA LYS A 43 4.24 30.72 20.38
C LYS A 43 2.73 31.00 20.45
N SER A 44 2.26 32.16 19.99
CA SER A 44 0.85 32.56 20.10
C SER A 44 0.08 32.67 18.78
N LYS A 45 0.79 32.71 17.64
CA LYS A 45 0.18 32.94 16.31
C LYS A 45 0.11 31.66 15.49
N ASP A 46 0.86 30.64 15.90
CA ASP A 46 0.81 29.34 15.28
C ASP A 46 -0.34 28.53 15.87
N HIS A 47 -1.43 28.41 15.11
CA HIS A 47 -2.61 27.65 15.47
C HIS A 47 -2.54 26.17 15.03
N ASN A 48 -1.34 25.63 14.79
CA ASN A 48 -1.17 24.24 14.42
C ASN A 48 -1.43 23.31 15.62
N GLY A 49 -2.49 22.50 15.53
CA GLY A 49 -2.80 21.47 16.51
C GLY A 49 -1.75 20.34 16.57
N VAL A 50 -1.85 19.52 17.61
CA VAL A 50 -0.94 18.39 17.90
C VAL A 50 -0.76 17.47 16.68
N PHE A 51 -1.86 17.05 16.05
CA PHE A 51 -1.81 16.16 14.88
C PHE A 51 -1.09 16.76 13.68
N ARG A 52 -1.29 18.05 13.40
CA ARG A 52 -0.63 18.73 12.27
C ARG A 52 0.86 18.86 12.52
N ARG A 53 1.25 19.18 13.76
CA ARG A 53 2.67 19.28 14.17
C ARG A 53 3.36 17.93 14.19
N HIS A 54 2.67 16.90 14.65
CA HIS A 54 3.15 15.52 14.61
C HIS A 54 3.30 15.03 13.17
N LEU A 55 2.31 15.28 12.30
CA LEU A 55 2.41 14.93 10.89
C LEU A 55 3.57 15.65 10.21
N LYS A 56 3.81 16.93 10.53
CA LYS A 56 4.97 17.67 10.04
C LYS A 56 6.30 17.06 10.48
N ALA A 57 6.39 16.61 11.75
CA ALA A 57 7.57 15.89 12.24
C ALA A 57 7.73 14.53 11.56
N TRP A 58 6.62 13.81 11.34
CA TRP A 58 6.63 12.49 10.70
C TRP A 58 7.06 12.57 9.22
N LEU A 59 6.60 13.60 8.51
CA LEU A 59 6.98 13.84 7.12
C LEU A 59 8.42 14.35 7.00
N GLY A 60 8.88 15.15 7.94
CA GLY A 60 10.20 15.79 7.88
C GLY A 60 10.17 17.16 7.17
N PRO A 61 11.34 17.78 6.97
CA PRO A 61 11.46 19.04 6.27
C PRO A 61 11.04 18.89 4.80
N LYS A 62 10.43 19.97 4.28
CA LYS A 62 9.94 20.06 2.91
C LYS A 62 10.90 20.91 2.10
N ASN A 63 11.35 20.40 0.95
CA ASN A 63 12.20 21.15 0.03
C ASN A 63 11.44 22.28 -0.71
N VAL A 64 12.16 23.14 -1.43
CA VAL A 64 11.56 24.22 -2.26
C VAL A 64 10.60 23.69 -3.31
N VAL A 65 10.89 22.50 -3.87
CA VAL A 65 10.02 21.78 -4.82
C VAL A 65 8.79 21.20 -4.11
N GLY A 66 8.94 20.91 -2.82
CA GLY A 66 7.88 20.40 -1.98
C GLY A 66 7.99 18.92 -1.60
N GLU A 67 9.15 18.35 -1.83
CA GLU A 67 9.48 16.95 -1.60
C GLU A 67 9.95 16.68 -0.16
N TYR A 68 9.76 15.45 0.32
CA TYR A 68 10.08 15.00 1.69
C TYR A 68 11.22 13.96 1.68
N HIS A 69 12.39 14.34 1.18
CA HIS A 69 13.48 13.40 0.94
C HIS A 69 14.03 12.71 2.19
N GLU A 70 13.88 13.35 3.36
CA GLU A 70 14.32 12.75 4.63
C GLU A 70 13.40 11.63 5.10
N ASN A 71 12.19 11.51 4.55
CA ASN A 71 11.27 10.45 4.91
C ASN A 71 11.68 9.12 4.27
N LYS A 72 11.81 8.08 5.09
CA LYS A 72 12.16 6.70 4.71
C LYS A 72 11.25 6.14 3.62
N TYR A 73 9.99 6.55 3.58
CA TYR A 73 8.98 6.03 2.67
C TYR A 73 8.73 6.93 1.44
N TYR A 74 9.52 8.00 1.26
CA TYR A 74 9.35 8.92 0.13
C TYR A 74 9.80 8.31 -1.21
N TYR A 75 10.99 7.71 -1.22
CA TYR A 75 11.57 7.12 -2.43
C TYR A 75 11.15 5.67 -2.66
N VAL A 76 11.01 5.31 -3.93
CA VAL A 76 10.76 3.91 -4.34
C VAL A 76 12.05 3.10 -4.19
N PRO A 77 12.01 1.95 -3.50
CA PRO A 77 13.19 1.10 -3.35
C PRO A 77 13.63 0.51 -4.69
N GLN A 78 14.96 0.48 -4.93
CA GLN A 78 15.57 -0.04 -6.16
C GLN A 78 16.10 -1.48 -6.03
N ASN A 79 16.05 -2.05 -4.82
CA ASN A 79 16.70 -3.33 -4.48
C ASN A 79 15.75 -4.54 -4.54
N ASN A 80 14.62 -4.46 -5.27
CA ASN A 80 13.57 -5.49 -5.31
C ASN A 80 13.04 -5.91 -3.92
N VAL A 81 13.29 -5.11 -2.88
CA VAL A 81 12.77 -5.32 -1.53
C VAL A 81 11.81 -4.18 -1.23
N PRO A 82 10.51 -4.46 -0.98
CA PRO A 82 9.56 -3.40 -0.69
C PRO A 82 9.84 -2.81 0.70
N ASN A 83 9.78 -1.49 0.79
CA ASN A 83 9.95 -0.74 2.02
C ASN A 83 8.59 -0.38 2.63
N TYR A 84 7.94 -1.35 3.28
CA TYR A 84 6.62 -1.13 3.88
C TYR A 84 6.66 -0.41 5.23
N VAL A 85 5.55 0.24 5.58
CA VAL A 85 5.45 1.10 6.76
C VAL A 85 5.61 0.32 8.06
N VAL A 86 6.57 0.75 8.87
CA VAL A 86 6.78 0.29 10.25
C VAL A 86 6.37 1.42 11.21
N PRO A 87 5.44 1.16 12.16
CA PRO A 87 4.99 2.16 13.13
C PRO A 87 5.94 2.19 14.35
N ASP A 88 7.22 2.44 14.11
CA ASP A 88 8.26 2.56 15.15
C ASP A 88 8.36 3.97 15.74
N GLY A 89 7.78 4.96 15.06
CA GLY A 89 7.87 6.37 15.42
C GLY A 89 9.07 7.10 14.82
N ASN A 90 9.91 6.40 14.04
CA ASN A 90 11.12 6.92 13.42
C ASN A 90 11.03 6.85 11.88
N PRO A 91 10.28 7.79 11.27
CA PRO A 91 10.06 7.81 9.82
C PRO A 91 11.19 8.48 9.04
N LEU A 92 12.10 9.20 9.70
CA LEU A 92 13.19 9.92 9.03
C LEU A 92 14.42 9.01 8.87
N VAL A 93 15.13 9.15 7.75
CA VAL A 93 16.37 8.41 7.48
C VAL A 93 17.50 8.82 8.42
N SER A 94 17.52 10.09 8.84
CA SER A 94 18.55 10.69 9.70
C SER A 94 18.39 10.36 11.19
N SER A 95 17.26 9.78 11.63
CA SER A 95 17.03 9.50 13.04
C SER A 95 17.95 8.37 13.52
N THR A 96 18.90 8.70 14.39
CA THR A 96 19.81 7.73 15.04
C THR A 96 19.15 6.99 16.20
N GLU A 97 17.90 7.31 16.51
CA GLU A 97 17.15 6.68 17.60
C GLU A 97 16.89 5.20 17.29
N THR A 98 17.32 4.34 18.21
CA THR A 98 17.03 2.91 18.17
C THR A 98 15.52 2.70 18.22
N SER A 99 14.98 2.07 17.19
CA SER A 99 13.56 1.77 17.12
C SER A 99 13.18 0.78 18.22
N ASN A 100 12.50 1.26 19.25
CA ASN A 100 11.83 0.40 20.21
C ASN A 100 10.57 -0.15 19.54
N VAL A 101 10.74 -1.13 18.65
CA VAL A 101 9.64 -1.80 17.95
C VAL A 101 8.82 -2.60 18.98
N ARG A 102 7.91 -1.93 19.69
CA ARG A 102 6.82 -2.58 20.42
C ARG A 102 5.74 -2.98 19.41
N GLY A 103 6.05 -3.92 18.53
CA GLY A 103 5.19 -4.26 17.39
C GLY A 103 5.31 -5.71 16.95
N TYR A 104 4.28 -6.50 17.25
CA TYR A 104 3.92 -7.78 16.64
C TYR A 104 5.10 -8.68 16.21
N ALA A 105 5.60 -9.49 17.14
CA ALA A 105 6.73 -10.42 16.96
C ALA A 105 6.66 -11.39 15.76
N LYS A 106 5.53 -11.45 15.04
CA LYS A 106 5.30 -12.33 13.89
C LYS A 106 5.32 -11.61 12.53
N ARG A 107 5.52 -10.29 12.49
CA ARG A 107 5.51 -9.51 11.24
C ARG A 107 6.90 -9.45 10.60
N ASN A 108 6.96 -9.60 9.28
CA ASN A 108 8.13 -9.24 8.48
C ASN A 108 7.83 -7.97 7.65
N PRO A 109 8.44 -6.81 7.96
CA PRO A 109 8.24 -5.57 7.21
C PRO A 109 8.57 -5.66 5.72
N SER A 110 9.44 -6.56 5.30
CA SER A 110 9.81 -6.72 3.89
C SER A 110 8.75 -7.45 3.05
N VAL A 111 7.72 -8.01 3.68
CA VAL A 111 6.68 -8.81 2.99
C VAL A 111 5.27 -8.35 3.36
N ASN A 112 5.07 -7.85 4.58
CA ASN A 112 3.77 -7.44 5.08
C ASN A 112 3.56 -5.94 4.89
N PRO A 113 2.62 -5.50 4.02
CA PRO A 113 2.35 -4.08 3.80
C PRO A 113 1.77 -3.38 5.03
N PHE A 114 0.90 -4.06 5.78
CA PHE A 114 0.17 -3.46 6.89
C PHE A 114 0.69 -3.96 8.25
N PRO A 115 0.88 -3.05 9.23
CA PRO A 115 1.30 -3.45 10.58
C PRO A 115 0.26 -4.29 11.33
N GLN A 116 -1.03 -3.99 11.15
CA GLN A 116 -2.11 -4.60 11.92
C GLN A 116 -2.53 -5.97 11.39
N ASN A 117 -2.22 -6.30 10.14
CA ASN A 117 -2.64 -7.55 9.49
C ASN A 117 -1.43 -8.40 9.07
N PRO A 118 -0.96 -9.33 9.91
CA PRO A 118 0.20 -10.18 9.59
C PRO A 118 -0.09 -11.22 8.50
N SER A 119 -1.36 -11.49 8.20
CA SER A 119 -1.76 -12.46 7.17
C SER A 119 -1.65 -11.88 5.76
N CYS A 120 -1.80 -10.56 5.61
CA CYS A 120 -1.63 -9.89 4.33
C CYS A 120 -0.15 -9.84 3.94
N LYS A 121 0.20 -10.49 2.83
CA LYS A 121 1.57 -10.62 2.33
C LYS A 121 1.61 -10.29 0.85
N THR A 122 2.68 -9.63 0.42
CA THR A 122 2.92 -9.34 -0.99
C THR A 122 3.37 -10.61 -1.72
N ALA A 123 2.81 -10.83 -2.91
CA ALA A 123 3.21 -11.95 -3.76
C ALA A 123 4.53 -11.66 -4.46
N SER A 124 5.38 -12.68 -4.59
CA SER A 124 6.64 -12.56 -5.32
C SER A 124 6.40 -12.31 -6.81
N MET A 125 7.12 -11.33 -7.36
CA MET A 125 7.15 -11.05 -8.78
C MET A 125 7.83 -12.21 -9.54
N VAL A 126 7.34 -12.49 -10.74
CA VAL A 126 7.95 -13.46 -11.64
C VAL A 126 9.01 -12.72 -12.47
N SER A 127 10.23 -13.24 -12.53
CA SER A 127 11.29 -12.65 -13.36
C SER A 127 10.93 -12.70 -14.84
N ASP A 128 11.40 -11.72 -15.61
CA ASP A 128 11.06 -11.64 -17.03
C ASP A 128 11.65 -12.80 -17.84
N ASP A 129 12.82 -13.31 -17.42
CA ASP A 129 13.43 -14.49 -18.05
C ASP A 129 12.57 -15.74 -17.85
N LEU A 130 11.97 -15.91 -16.66
CA LEU A 130 11.07 -17.02 -16.38
C LEU A 130 9.77 -16.90 -17.19
N LYS A 131 9.24 -15.67 -17.36
CA LYS A 131 8.07 -15.45 -18.23
C LYS A 131 8.37 -15.85 -19.68
N LYS A 132 9.54 -15.48 -20.20
CA LYS A 132 9.99 -15.86 -21.55
C LYS A 132 10.19 -17.36 -21.68
N GLU A 133 10.78 -18.02 -20.68
CA GLU A 133 10.95 -19.48 -20.67
C GLU A 133 9.59 -20.18 -20.77
N ILE A 134 8.62 -19.80 -19.93
CA ILE A 134 7.25 -20.34 -19.95
C ILE A 134 6.60 -20.16 -21.32
N TYR A 135 6.76 -18.97 -21.91
CA TYR A 135 6.22 -18.71 -23.23
C TYR A 135 6.85 -19.60 -24.29
N SER A 136 8.18 -19.76 -24.26
CA SER A 136 8.91 -20.60 -25.21
C SER A 136 8.53 -22.08 -25.11
N ASP A 137 8.32 -22.59 -23.90
CA ASP A 137 7.88 -23.98 -23.69
C ASP A 137 6.41 -24.18 -24.09
N HIS A 138 5.57 -23.16 -23.92
CA HIS A 138 4.19 -23.21 -24.42
C HIS A 138 4.13 -23.27 -25.95
N GLU A 139 4.97 -22.50 -26.66
CA GLU A 139 5.05 -22.53 -28.13
C GLU A 139 5.55 -23.90 -28.66
N LYS A 140 6.35 -24.62 -27.88
CA LYS A 140 6.74 -26.02 -28.19
C LYS A 140 5.59 -27.02 -28.03
N GLY A 141 4.41 -26.58 -27.57
CA GLY A 141 3.23 -27.43 -27.38
C GLY A 141 3.14 -28.10 -26.01
N VAL A 142 3.94 -27.69 -25.02
CA VAL A 142 3.85 -28.24 -23.65
C VAL A 142 2.53 -27.81 -22.99
N LEU A 143 1.87 -28.76 -22.34
CA LEU A 143 0.59 -28.50 -21.67
C LEU A 143 0.78 -27.59 -20.45
N ALA A 144 -0.17 -26.67 -20.23
CA ALA A 144 -0.13 -25.73 -19.10
C ALA A 144 -0.05 -26.42 -17.72
N GLN A 145 -0.59 -27.64 -17.60
CA GLN A 145 -0.49 -28.45 -16.39
C GLN A 145 0.96 -28.86 -16.10
N GLU A 146 1.70 -29.30 -17.12
CA GLU A 146 3.11 -29.70 -16.97
C GLU A 146 3.98 -28.50 -16.61
N LEU A 147 3.73 -27.34 -17.24
CA LEU A 147 4.41 -26.07 -16.90
C LEU A 147 4.12 -25.64 -15.46
N ALA A 148 2.87 -25.77 -15.01
CA ALA A 148 2.45 -25.47 -13.65
C ALA A 148 3.19 -26.34 -12.62
N HIS A 149 3.35 -27.64 -12.91
CA HIS A 149 4.12 -28.56 -12.07
C HIS A 149 5.62 -28.25 -12.10
N LYS A 150 6.22 -28.01 -13.28
CA LYS A 150 7.65 -27.67 -13.46
C LYS A 150 8.03 -26.43 -12.65
N HIS A 151 7.25 -25.36 -12.73
CA HIS A 151 7.55 -24.08 -12.09
C HIS A 151 6.85 -23.86 -10.74
N ARG A 152 6.10 -24.84 -10.23
CA ARG A 152 5.34 -24.77 -8.95
C ARG A 152 4.38 -23.58 -8.88
N MET A 153 3.67 -23.32 -9.98
CA MET A 153 2.70 -22.22 -10.09
C MET A 153 1.29 -22.75 -10.32
N LYS A 154 0.27 -21.94 -9.99
CA LYS A 154 -1.12 -22.26 -10.30
C LYS A 154 -1.33 -22.21 -11.82
N ILE A 155 -2.11 -23.15 -12.36
CA ILE A 155 -2.42 -23.24 -13.80
C ILE A 155 -2.95 -21.90 -14.34
N ALA A 156 -3.93 -21.30 -13.65
CA ALA A 156 -4.49 -20.00 -14.03
C ALA A 156 -3.43 -18.88 -14.11
N ARG A 157 -2.37 -18.94 -13.29
CA ARG A 157 -1.27 -17.96 -13.33
C ARG A 157 -0.39 -18.18 -14.57
N VAL A 158 -0.13 -19.43 -14.95
CA VAL A 158 0.64 -19.78 -16.15
C VAL A 158 -0.10 -19.32 -17.41
N GLU A 159 -1.39 -19.63 -17.52
CA GLU A 159 -2.21 -19.16 -18.64
C GLU A 159 -2.25 -17.63 -18.75
N ALA A 160 -2.35 -16.94 -17.62
CA ALA A 160 -2.30 -15.48 -17.60
C ALA A 160 -0.94 -14.95 -18.10
N ILE A 161 0.17 -15.56 -17.70
CA ILE A 161 1.52 -15.19 -18.18
C ILE A 161 1.60 -15.34 -19.70
N VAL A 162 1.16 -16.48 -20.23
CA VAL A 162 1.16 -16.73 -21.68
C VAL A 162 0.33 -15.68 -22.42
N ARG A 163 -0.89 -15.37 -21.95
CA ARG A 163 -1.74 -14.35 -22.57
C ARG A 163 -1.10 -12.96 -22.55
N LEU A 164 -0.52 -12.56 -21.42
CA LEU A 164 0.16 -11.26 -21.30
C LEU A 164 1.38 -11.18 -22.22
N GLN A 165 2.17 -12.25 -22.34
CA GLN A 165 3.31 -12.29 -23.26
C GLN A 165 2.90 -12.16 -24.73
N LYS A 166 1.77 -12.76 -25.15
CA LYS A 166 1.22 -12.57 -26.51
C LYS A 166 0.89 -11.09 -26.77
N ILE A 167 0.22 -10.44 -25.82
CA ILE A 167 -0.12 -9.01 -25.92
C ILE A 167 1.15 -8.15 -25.97
N GLU A 168 2.15 -8.45 -25.13
CA GLU A 168 3.43 -7.73 -25.14
C GLU A 168 4.17 -7.85 -26.48
N GLN A 169 4.10 -9.00 -27.16
CA GLN A 169 4.69 -9.18 -28.48
C GLN A 169 3.98 -8.33 -29.55
N VAL A 170 2.64 -8.37 -29.57
CA VAL A 170 1.84 -7.53 -30.47
C VAL A 170 2.15 -6.05 -30.25
N TRP A 171 2.20 -5.60 -28.99
CA TRP A 171 2.55 -4.21 -28.69
C TRP A 171 3.97 -3.84 -29.11
N LYS A 172 4.94 -4.75 -28.96
CA LYS A 172 6.31 -4.52 -29.43
C LYS A 172 6.35 -4.37 -30.94
N GLU A 173 5.62 -5.20 -31.68
CA GLU A 173 5.53 -5.13 -33.14
C GLU A 173 4.89 -3.82 -33.59
N GLU A 174 3.73 -3.44 -33.04
CA GLU A 174 3.04 -2.20 -33.38
C GLU A 174 3.89 -0.97 -33.08
N VAL A 175 4.48 -0.87 -31.88
CA VAL A 175 5.28 0.29 -31.48
C VAL A 175 6.57 0.39 -32.30
N CYS A 176 7.26 -0.72 -32.57
CA CYS A 176 8.40 -0.71 -33.50
C CYS A 176 7.97 -0.25 -34.89
N PHE A 177 6.83 -0.73 -35.40
CA PHE A 177 6.33 -0.33 -36.71
C PHE A 177 6.05 1.18 -36.78
N PHE A 178 5.46 1.76 -35.73
CA PHE A 178 5.24 3.20 -35.63
C PHE A 178 6.54 4.01 -35.53
N PHE A 179 7.53 3.52 -34.78
CA PHE A 179 8.82 4.21 -34.64
C PHE A 179 9.62 4.22 -35.96
N PHE A 180 9.68 3.09 -36.66
CA PHE A 180 10.36 3.00 -37.97
C PHE A 180 9.66 3.83 -39.04
N ARG A 181 8.32 3.87 -39.05
CA ARG A 181 7.56 4.64 -40.04
C ARG A 181 7.66 6.15 -39.79
N PHE A 182 7.72 6.59 -38.53
CA PHE A 182 7.92 8.00 -38.19
C PHE A 182 9.33 8.48 -38.57
N VAL A 183 10.37 7.69 -38.28
CA VAL A 183 11.76 8.02 -38.65
C VAL A 183 11.98 7.96 -40.16
N ALA A 184 11.40 6.98 -40.86
CA ALA A 184 11.47 6.89 -42.32
C ALA A 184 10.74 8.06 -43.01
N CYS A 185 9.62 8.51 -42.46
CA CYS A 185 8.88 9.67 -42.98
C CYS A 185 9.67 10.98 -42.77
N LEU A 186 10.35 11.13 -41.63
CA LEU A 186 11.24 12.27 -41.35
C LEU A 186 12.47 12.32 -42.27
N LEU A 187 13.08 11.17 -42.56
CA LEU A 187 14.22 11.08 -43.49
C LEU A 187 13.81 11.34 -44.94
N ALA A 188 12.62 10.91 -45.36
CA ALA A 188 12.11 11.14 -46.72
C ALA A 188 11.73 12.61 -47.01
N THR A 189 11.52 13.43 -45.97
CA THR A 189 11.24 14.87 -46.12
C THR A 189 12.47 15.78 -46.16
N VAL A 190 13.69 15.22 -46.03
CA VAL A 190 14.96 15.98 -45.98
C VAL A 190 15.83 15.77 -47.24
N GLN A 191 15.32 15.10 -48.28
CA GLN A 191 15.92 15.05 -49.63
C GLN A 191 15.07 15.82 -50.63
#